data_AF-A0A6P8TN15-F1
#
_entry.id   AF-A0A6P8TN15-F1
#
_cell.length_a   1.000
_cell.length_b   1.000
_cell.length_c   1.000
_cell.angle_alpha   90.00
_cell.angle_beta   90.00
_cell.angle_gamma   90.00
#
_symmetry.space_group_name_H-M   'P 1'
#
loop_
_entity.id
_entity.type
_entity.pdbx_description
1 polymer ?
#
loop_
_entity_poly.entity_id
_entity_poly.type
_entity_poly.pdbx_seq_one_letter_code
_entity_poly.pdbx_strand_id
1 'polypeptide(L)'
;MNILGKVAFLLLIGGIWCQNNRNNAKPSGKSPKKSGGNQGGDVGQSPPVVNLTPGSTRGTGSTGGTGATGSTGGSGSTGGSVSTGGSGSTGSTASAGSTGSAVSTKGAGSTGGTDEATREGVAGVRAAGQQTADMRLQFLKNTQVTCNDGSAAGFYLKEFRGSRRWLIFLEGGWCCHSKETCDSRYQNIPRLMSSTGWPQTKRGTGILSSQAEENPHWNNANIVFIPYCSSDVWSGNGPAPTPPPRQRQGREKERDRNTNATEYTFMGSLIIREVIKDLIPKGIKLAKVVMLSGTSAGGTGVLLNIDRVASQLELLGAEAQVRGLVDSGWFLESKQQRSPNCPETISCSPEDAIKIGLRLWNGVVPDRCLQLYKRGEEWQCFFGHKLYSTLTSPLFVMQWLFDEEQLRVENIYMGGHSLSEEQWQYIQNLSRELKNSLREVTAVFAPSCLSHTAITKSNWMSFKVKGTSLPRALHCWDRSLEATRNNRTPSKGCPFHLVDNCQRPQCNPTCPALVDQTTQQELTLFQMLVAMGLDLQRLGLDPQGDADALASMVSNGG
;
A
#
# COMPACT_ATOMS: atom_id res chain seq x y z
N MET A 1 -42.09 -25.04 -21.06
CA MET A 1 -42.97 -23.89 -20.75
C MET A 1 -43.02 -23.68 -19.24
N ASN A 2 -42.70 -22.51 -18.69
CA ASN A 2 -41.46 -21.74 -18.90
C ASN A 2 -41.28 -20.71 -17.76
N ILE A 3 -40.02 -20.51 -17.37
CA ILE A 3 -39.36 -19.19 -17.28
C ILE A 3 -40.33 -17.99 -17.13
N LEU A 4 -40.65 -17.61 -15.88
CA LEU A 4 -41.22 -16.28 -15.54
C LEU A 4 -41.15 -16.00 -14.03
N GLY A 5 -41.46 -16.99 -13.19
CA GLY A 5 -41.54 -16.84 -11.72
C GLY A 5 -40.22 -16.62 -10.94
N LYS A 6 -39.05 -16.51 -11.60
CA LYS A 6 -37.74 -16.29 -10.94
C LYS A 6 -36.95 -15.08 -11.48
N VAL A 7 -37.53 -14.27 -12.37
CA VAL A 7 -36.83 -13.12 -12.98
C VAL A 7 -36.96 -11.84 -12.16
N ALA A 8 -37.97 -11.75 -11.29
CA ALA A 8 -38.32 -10.51 -10.55
C ALA A 8 -37.49 -10.21 -9.29
N PHE A 9 -36.45 -10.98 -8.96
CA PHE A 9 -35.67 -10.84 -7.71
C PHE A 9 -34.15 -10.78 -7.90
N LEU A 10 -33.66 -10.60 -9.15
CA LEU A 10 -32.23 -10.59 -9.49
C LEU A 10 -31.82 -9.36 -10.32
N LEU A 11 -32.51 -8.23 -10.14
CA LEU A 11 -32.23 -6.95 -10.82
C LEU A 11 -32.13 -5.77 -9.84
N LEU A 12 -31.42 -5.96 -8.71
CA LEU A 12 -31.18 -4.90 -7.72
C LEU A 12 -29.76 -4.87 -7.12
N ILE A 13 -28.81 -5.68 -7.62
CA ILE A 13 -27.39 -5.62 -7.22
C ILE A 13 -26.53 -5.70 -8.47
N GLY A 14 -26.03 -4.56 -8.94
CA GLY A 14 -25.09 -4.47 -10.07
C GLY A 14 -24.95 -3.05 -10.61
N GLY A 15 -23.71 -2.54 -10.65
CA GLY A 15 -23.36 -1.38 -11.49
C GLY A 15 -23.64 0.02 -10.95
N ILE A 16 -23.17 0.38 -9.74
CA ILE A 16 -22.91 1.78 -9.38
C ILE A 16 -21.53 1.90 -8.72
N TRP A 17 -20.50 2.25 -9.49
CA TRP A 17 -19.24 2.81 -8.97
C TRP A 17 -18.67 3.82 -9.98
N CYS A 18 -18.37 5.03 -9.50
CA CYS A 18 -17.52 6.05 -10.14
C CYS A 18 -17.66 6.34 -11.65
N GLN A 19 -18.83 6.81 -12.12
CA GLN A 19 -18.88 7.77 -13.23
C GLN A 19 -20.12 8.66 -13.17
N ASN A 20 -19.96 9.98 -12.99
CA ASN A 20 -21.03 10.92 -13.32
C ASN A 20 -20.54 12.35 -13.60
N ASN A 21 -20.35 12.69 -14.87
CA ASN A 21 -20.94 13.88 -15.47
C ASN A 21 -20.75 13.83 -17.00
N ARG A 22 -21.84 13.76 -17.76
CA ARG A 22 -21.85 13.99 -19.21
C ARG A 22 -22.91 15.05 -19.54
N ASN A 23 -22.54 15.95 -20.46
CA ASN A 23 -23.24 17.20 -20.69
C ASN A 23 -24.70 17.02 -21.13
N ASN A 24 -25.62 17.74 -20.48
CA ASN A 24 -27.01 17.84 -20.91
C ASN A 24 -27.23 19.19 -21.61
N ALA A 25 -26.71 19.32 -22.83
CA ALA A 25 -26.83 20.53 -23.65
C ALA A 25 -27.91 20.34 -24.72
N LYS A 26 -29.10 20.94 -24.52
CA LYS A 26 -30.11 21.06 -25.59
C LYS A 26 -29.73 22.21 -26.54
N PRO A 27 -29.86 22.04 -27.87
CA PRO A 27 -29.47 23.08 -28.82
C PRO A 27 -30.53 24.19 -28.92
N SER A 28 -30.12 25.44 -28.72
CA SER A 28 -30.90 26.64 -29.07
C SER A 28 -30.14 27.46 -30.12
N GLY A 29 -30.42 27.23 -31.40
CA GLY A 29 -29.77 27.96 -32.49
C GLY A 29 -30.25 29.41 -32.61
N LYS A 30 -29.32 30.33 -32.90
CA LYS A 30 -29.58 31.65 -33.49
C LYS A 30 -28.34 32.15 -34.22
N SER A 31 -28.53 32.72 -35.41
CA SER A 31 -27.47 33.08 -36.35
C SER A 31 -26.68 34.34 -35.93
N PRO A 32 -25.42 34.50 -36.34
CA PRO A 32 -24.63 35.69 -36.04
C PRO A 32 -25.16 36.93 -36.76
N LYS A 33 -25.15 38.08 -36.09
CA LYS A 33 -25.35 39.40 -36.71
C LYS A 33 -24.03 40.16 -36.78
N LYS A 34 -23.87 40.92 -37.88
CA LYS A 34 -22.72 41.79 -38.14
C LYS A 34 -22.62 42.92 -37.10
N SER A 35 -21.40 43.32 -36.79
CA SER A 35 -21.05 44.66 -36.30
C SER A 35 -19.79 45.14 -37.02
N GLY A 36 -19.77 46.40 -37.43
CA GLY A 36 -18.60 47.09 -37.94
C GLY A 36 -18.81 48.60 -37.79
N GLY A 37 -17.72 49.37 -37.69
CA GLY A 37 -17.79 50.83 -37.60
C GLY A 37 -16.84 51.48 -36.59
N ASN A 38 -15.58 51.64 -37.00
CA ASN A 38 -14.73 52.84 -36.82
C ASN A 38 -14.45 53.53 -35.46
N GLN A 39 -13.15 53.90 -35.36
CA GLN A 39 -12.57 55.13 -34.76
C GLN A 39 -12.56 55.29 -33.22
N GLY A 40 -11.48 55.78 -32.60
CA GLY A 40 -10.13 56.02 -33.16
C GLY A 40 -9.18 56.86 -32.27
N GLY A 41 -7.86 56.67 -32.46
CA GLY A 41 -6.75 57.52 -31.96
C GLY A 41 -6.36 57.35 -30.47
N ASP A 42 -5.13 57.70 -30.04
CA ASP A 42 -3.84 57.86 -30.75
C ASP A 42 -2.67 57.92 -29.72
N VAL A 43 -1.42 58.11 -30.18
CA VAL A 43 -0.16 58.31 -29.42
C VAL A 43 0.44 57.02 -28.80
N GLY A 44 1.73 56.70 -28.93
CA GLY A 44 2.86 57.44 -29.55
C GLY A 44 4.04 56.54 -29.96
N GLN A 45 5.16 57.15 -30.38
CA GLN A 45 6.20 56.53 -31.23
C GLN A 45 7.40 55.89 -30.48
N SER A 46 7.95 54.83 -31.08
CA SER A 46 9.30 54.25 -30.84
C SER A 46 10.34 54.91 -31.81
N PRO A 47 11.58 54.40 -32.05
CA PRO A 47 12.40 53.32 -31.45
C PRO A 47 13.86 53.84 -31.20
N PRO A 48 14.98 53.15 -31.55
CA PRO A 48 15.41 51.75 -31.38
C PRO A 48 16.70 51.61 -30.51
N VAL A 49 17.14 50.37 -30.24
CA VAL A 49 18.54 50.06 -29.88
C VAL A 49 19.05 48.93 -30.80
N VAL A 50 20.34 48.98 -31.15
CA VAL A 50 20.97 48.15 -32.21
C VAL A 50 21.87 47.06 -31.62
N ASN A 51 21.82 45.86 -32.20
CA ASN A 51 22.79 44.77 -31.96
C ASN A 51 24.08 45.01 -32.75
N LEU A 52 25.25 44.78 -32.12
CA LEU A 52 26.46 44.25 -32.79
C LEU A 52 27.53 43.81 -31.78
N THR A 53 28.25 42.74 -32.13
CA THR A 53 29.45 42.18 -31.47
C THR A 53 30.60 42.16 -32.51
N PRO A 54 31.82 41.65 -32.26
CA PRO A 54 32.50 41.22 -31.02
C PRO A 54 33.88 41.92 -30.81
N GLY A 55 34.64 41.52 -29.78
CA GLY A 55 36.05 41.91 -29.58
C GLY A 55 36.83 40.88 -28.76
N SER A 56 38.12 40.67 -29.08
CA SER A 56 38.98 39.63 -28.49
C SER A 56 40.41 40.13 -28.25
N THR A 57 41.07 39.65 -27.19
CA THR A 57 42.51 39.87 -26.92
C THR A 57 43.10 38.70 -26.10
N ARG A 58 44.45 38.61 -26.01
CA ARG A 58 45.17 37.31 -26.00
C ARG A 58 46.53 37.34 -25.27
N GLY A 59 46.90 36.26 -24.57
CA GLY A 59 48.27 35.93 -24.10
C GLY A 59 48.27 34.63 -23.25
N THR A 60 48.94 33.50 -23.58
CA THR A 60 50.40 33.14 -23.64
C THR A 60 51.04 32.88 -22.26
N GLY A 61 51.65 31.72 -21.90
CA GLY A 61 51.89 30.39 -22.55
C GLY A 61 51.69 29.22 -21.54
N SER A 62 52.53 28.19 -21.29
CA SER A 62 53.72 27.54 -21.91
C SER A 62 54.26 26.43 -20.93
N THR A 63 54.96 25.30 -21.22
CA THR A 63 55.39 24.53 -22.43
C THR A 63 55.82 23.07 -22.04
N GLY A 64 55.49 22.03 -22.85
CA GLY A 64 56.17 20.68 -22.89
C GLY A 64 55.89 19.64 -21.78
N GLY A 65 56.10 18.31 -21.96
CA GLY A 65 56.34 17.52 -23.19
C GLY A 65 56.86 16.06 -22.97
N THR A 66 56.43 15.08 -23.80
CA THR A 66 56.94 13.68 -23.98
C THR A 66 56.82 12.65 -22.82
N GLY A 67 56.76 11.31 -23.02
CA GLY A 67 56.49 10.53 -24.24
C GLY A 67 56.66 8.99 -24.15
N ALA A 68 55.73 8.24 -24.78
CA ALA A 68 55.83 6.92 -25.48
C ALA A 68 56.16 5.56 -24.76
N THR A 69 55.65 4.48 -25.41
CA THR A 69 55.92 3.00 -25.32
C THR A 69 55.72 2.23 -23.99
N GLY A 70 55.42 0.92 -23.98
CA GLY A 70 55.08 -0.02 -25.07
C GLY A 70 54.91 -1.50 -24.60
N SER A 71 54.58 -2.40 -25.55
CA SER A 71 54.49 -3.88 -25.41
C SER A 71 53.29 -4.48 -24.64
N THR A 72 52.87 -5.76 -24.80
CA THR A 72 52.35 -6.54 -25.97
C THR A 72 52.29 -8.04 -25.62
N GLY A 73 51.28 -8.79 -26.10
CA GLY A 73 51.36 -10.26 -26.26
C GLY A 73 50.25 -11.06 -25.56
N GLY A 74 49.57 -11.95 -26.31
CA GLY A 74 48.52 -12.84 -25.76
C GLY A 74 47.47 -13.30 -26.78
N SER A 75 47.87 -13.99 -27.85
CA SER A 75 46.97 -14.51 -28.89
C SER A 75 46.19 -15.76 -28.45
N GLY A 76 45.08 -16.08 -29.13
CA GLY A 76 44.37 -17.37 -28.98
C GLY A 76 44.06 -18.04 -30.34
N SER A 77 43.66 -19.32 -30.35
CA SER A 77 43.02 -19.97 -31.51
C SER A 77 42.40 -21.36 -31.22
N THR A 78 41.16 -21.58 -31.70
CA THR A 78 40.56 -22.80 -32.33
C THR A 78 40.84 -24.27 -31.90
N GLY A 79 39.77 -25.08 -31.88
CA GLY A 79 39.76 -26.58 -31.84
C GLY A 79 39.07 -27.13 -30.57
N GLY A 80 38.26 -28.21 -30.54
CA GLY A 80 37.96 -29.29 -31.49
C GLY A 80 38.68 -30.60 -31.10
N SER A 81 38.07 -31.79 -30.96
CA SER A 81 36.69 -32.26 -31.15
C SER A 81 36.47 -33.66 -30.49
N VAL A 82 35.23 -34.19 -30.51
CA VAL A 82 34.86 -35.64 -30.47
C VAL A 82 34.94 -36.47 -29.15
N SER A 83 33.77 -37.02 -28.83
CA SER A 83 33.28 -38.00 -27.84
C SER A 83 34.00 -39.33 -27.54
N THR A 84 33.75 -39.90 -26.35
CA THR A 84 33.22 -41.29 -26.06
C THR A 84 33.12 -41.51 -24.53
N GLY A 85 32.28 -42.38 -23.94
CA GLY A 85 31.14 -43.16 -24.45
C GLY A 85 30.54 -44.15 -23.42
N GLY A 86 29.22 -44.40 -23.50
CA GLY A 86 28.47 -45.53 -22.86
C GLY A 86 28.08 -45.43 -21.36
N SER A 87 27.22 -46.30 -20.80
CA SER A 87 26.03 -47.01 -21.35
C SER A 87 25.29 -47.87 -20.28
N GLY A 88 23.96 -47.77 -20.22
CA GLY A 88 23.03 -48.76 -19.61
C GLY A 88 22.97 -48.88 -18.07
N SER A 89 22.00 -49.59 -17.47
CA SER A 89 20.65 -50.01 -17.95
C SER A 89 19.85 -50.76 -16.86
N THR A 90 18.51 -50.61 -16.86
CA THR A 90 17.47 -51.49 -16.25
C THR A 90 17.47 -51.76 -14.73
N GLY A 91 16.28 -51.82 -14.12
CA GLY A 91 16.14 -52.16 -12.70
C GLY A 91 14.71 -52.04 -12.11
N SER A 92 13.70 -52.59 -12.78
CA SER A 92 12.31 -52.50 -12.33
C SER A 92 12.02 -53.39 -11.10
N THR A 93 11.25 -52.89 -10.15
CA THR A 93 10.43 -53.73 -9.24
C THR A 93 9.17 -52.98 -8.81
N ALA A 94 8.04 -53.68 -8.81
CA ALA A 94 6.77 -53.21 -8.27
C ALA A 94 6.19 -54.31 -7.38
N SER A 95 5.38 -53.96 -6.37
CA SER A 95 4.24 -54.74 -5.88
C SER A 95 3.56 -54.08 -4.67
N ALA A 96 2.23 -54.18 -4.63
CA ALA A 96 1.30 -54.03 -3.49
C ALA A 96 1.41 -52.76 -2.59
N GLY A 97 0.33 -52.07 -2.22
CA GLY A 97 -1.10 -52.25 -2.53
C GLY A 97 -1.90 -52.84 -1.36
N SER A 98 -2.64 -51.99 -0.66
CA SER A 98 -3.77 -52.40 0.19
C SER A 98 -4.80 -51.27 0.26
N THR A 99 -6.02 -51.56 -0.18
CA THR A 99 -7.21 -50.70 -0.06
C THR A 99 -8.09 -51.20 1.07
N GLY A 100 -8.52 -50.31 1.97
CA GLY A 100 -9.43 -50.65 3.07
C GLY A 100 -10.57 -49.63 3.19
N SER A 101 -11.72 -49.92 2.57
CA SER A 101 -12.89 -49.04 2.58
C SER A 101 -13.71 -49.14 3.87
N ALA A 102 -14.50 -48.11 4.15
CA ALA A 102 -15.38 -48.05 5.32
C ALA A 102 -16.53 -49.07 5.27
N VAL A 103 -16.99 -49.48 6.44
CA VAL A 103 -18.30 -50.13 6.66
C VAL A 103 -19.04 -49.36 7.75
N SER A 104 -20.34 -49.14 7.56
CA SER A 104 -21.23 -48.51 8.55
C SER A 104 -22.22 -49.52 9.10
N THR A 105 -22.51 -49.47 10.39
CA THR A 105 -23.65 -50.17 11.00
C THR A 105 -24.43 -49.24 11.94
N LYS A 106 -25.75 -49.17 11.69
CA LYS A 106 -26.78 -48.82 12.69
C LYS A 106 -27.15 -50.12 13.44
N GLY A 107 -27.74 -50.15 14.63
CA GLY A 107 -28.20 -49.09 15.55
C GLY A 107 -29.33 -49.64 16.46
N ALA A 108 -29.63 -48.94 17.56
CA ALA A 108 -30.60 -49.31 18.62
C ALA A 108 -30.22 -50.55 19.49
N GLY A 109 -30.61 -50.64 20.77
CA GLY A 109 -31.27 -49.65 21.63
C GLY A 109 -31.70 -50.21 23.01
N SER A 110 -32.49 -49.40 23.76
CA SER A 110 -33.30 -49.74 24.96
C SER A 110 -32.74 -49.57 26.39
N THR A 111 -33.26 -48.52 27.06
CA THR A 111 -33.89 -48.49 28.42
C THR A 111 -33.17 -48.89 29.73
N GLY A 112 -33.08 -47.93 30.65
CA GLY A 112 -33.21 -48.08 32.13
C GLY A 112 -31.94 -48.41 32.93
N GLY A 113 -31.72 -47.89 34.14
CA GLY A 113 -32.44 -46.86 34.91
C GLY A 113 -31.88 -46.70 36.35
N THR A 114 -32.09 -45.54 36.98
CA THR A 114 -31.89 -45.20 38.43
C THR A 114 -30.55 -45.51 39.13
N ASP A 115 -29.92 -44.47 39.68
CA ASP A 115 -29.41 -44.30 41.07
C ASP A 115 -28.63 -45.45 41.78
N GLU A 116 -27.63 -45.22 42.65
CA GLU A 116 -27.27 -44.02 43.42
C GLU A 116 -25.74 -44.01 43.78
N ALA A 117 -25.27 -42.87 44.30
CA ALA A 117 -24.13 -42.70 45.22
C ALA A 117 -22.74 -43.33 44.90
N THR A 118 -21.77 -42.46 44.59
CA THR A 118 -20.46 -42.52 45.27
C THR A 118 -19.83 -41.13 45.37
N ARG A 119 -19.33 -40.77 46.56
CA ARG A 119 -18.47 -39.59 46.76
C ARG A 119 -17.01 -40.03 46.74
N GLU A 120 -16.20 -39.43 45.88
CA GLU A 120 -14.82 -39.10 46.26
C GLU A 120 -14.29 -37.92 45.43
N GLY A 121 -13.37 -37.15 46.01
CA GLY A 121 -13.03 -35.81 45.52
C GLY A 121 -11.80 -35.78 44.62
N VAL A 122 -11.96 -35.31 43.38
CA VAL A 122 -10.85 -34.84 42.54
C VAL A 122 -10.87 -33.32 42.50
N ALA A 123 -9.75 -32.69 42.83
CA ALA A 123 -9.64 -31.24 42.86
C ALA A 123 -9.91 -30.63 41.48
N GLY A 124 -10.82 -29.66 41.42
CA GLY A 124 -11.26 -29.05 40.17
C GLY A 124 -10.14 -28.31 39.43
N VAL A 125 -9.53 -28.97 38.44
CA VAL A 125 -8.70 -28.32 37.43
C VAL A 125 -9.58 -27.31 36.72
N ARG A 126 -9.39 -26.02 37.03
CA ARG A 126 -10.08 -24.92 36.33
C ARG A 126 -9.78 -25.05 34.84
N ALA A 127 -10.80 -25.38 34.05
CA ALA A 127 -10.69 -25.39 32.60
C ALA A 127 -10.10 -24.05 32.15
N ALA A 128 -8.93 -24.09 31.50
CA ALA A 128 -8.26 -22.89 31.03
C ALA A 128 -9.13 -22.26 29.94
N GLY A 129 -9.85 -21.19 30.30
CA GLY A 129 -10.85 -20.55 29.45
C GLY A 129 -10.29 -20.28 28.06
N GLN A 130 -10.83 -20.99 27.07
CA GLN A 130 -10.27 -21.11 25.73
C GLN A 130 -10.17 -19.71 25.11
N GLN A 131 -8.95 -19.17 25.03
CA GLN A 131 -8.75 -17.79 24.62
C GLN A 131 -9.20 -17.62 23.17
N THR A 132 -10.23 -16.81 22.97
CA THR A 132 -10.80 -16.48 21.66
C THR A 132 -9.69 -16.07 20.69
N ALA A 133 -9.68 -16.66 19.50
CA ALA A 133 -8.63 -16.42 18.51
C ALA A 133 -8.52 -14.95 18.08
N ASP A 134 -9.62 -14.20 18.17
CA ASP A 134 -9.73 -12.81 17.73
C ASP A 134 -9.17 -11.78 18.72
N MET A 135 -8.76 -10.64 18.16
CA MET A 135 -8.49 -9.42 18.92
C MET A 135 -9.82 -8.80 19.41
N ARG A 136 -9.82 -8.14 20.57
CA ARG A 136 -11.01 -7.49 21.16
C ARG A 136 -10.90 -5.97 21.10
N LEU A 137 -11.99 -5.30 20.74
CA LEU A 137 -12.07 -3.85 20.67
C LEU A 137 -11.94 -3.19 22.06
N GLN A 138 -11.15 -2.12 22.13
CA GLN A 138 -11.08 -1.18 23.24
C GLN A 138 -11.10 0.24 22.67
N PHE A 139 -12.00 1.08 23.16
CA PHE A 139 -11.99 2.52 22.88
C PHE A 139 -10.89 3.21 23.69
N LEU A 140 -10.39 4.35 23.20
CA LEU A 140 -9.45 5.18 23.93
C LEU A 140 -10.08 5.71 25.22
N LYS A 141 -9.29 5.76 26.32
CA LYS A 141 -9.72 6.44 27.55
C LYS A 141 -9.84 7.96 27.37
N ASN A 142 -9.04 8.52 26.47
CA ASN A 142 -9.10 9.94 26.12
C ASN A 142 -10.18 10.18 25.05
N THR A 143 -11.40 10.47 25.49
CA THR A 143 -12.57 10.69 24.62
C THR A 143 -12.49 11.98 23.79
N GLN A 144 -11.46 12.82 23.99
CA GLN A 144 -11.19 13.99 23.13
C GLN A 144 -10.47 13.62 21.83
N VAL A 145 -10.01 12.36 21.68
CA VAL A 145 -9.36 11.86 20.46
C VAL A 145 -10.32 10.95 19.69
N THR A 146 -10.80 11.45 18.56
CA THR A 146 -11.97 10.93 17.84
C THR A 146 -11.68 10.48 16.42
N CYS A 147 -12.57 9.65 15.88
CA CYS A 147 -12.75 9.44 14.46
C CYS A 147 -13.33 10.72 13.81
N ASN A 148 -13.30 10.80 12.47
CA ASN A 148 -13.71 12.00 11.72
C ASN A 148 -15.10 12.54 12.11
N ASP A 149 -16.07 11.67 12.40
CA ASP A 149 -17.44 12.01 12.79
C ASP A 149 -17.61 12.44 14.26
N GLY A 150 -16.53 12.48 15.05
CA GLY A 150 -16.57 12.74 16.49
C GLY A 150 -16.83 11.50 17.35
N SER A 151 -17.01 10.31 16.78
CA SER A 151 -17.09 9.06 17.55
C SER A 151 -15.75 8.69 18.18
N ALA A 152 -15.76 7.98 19.31
CA ALA A 152 -14.53 7.65 20.04
C ALA A 152 -13.62 6.74 19.21
N ALA A 153 -12.36 7.11 19.04
CA ALA A 153 -11.38 6.23 18.40
C ALA A 153 -10.97 5.08 19.34
N GLY A 154 -10.26 4.08 18.81
CA GLY A 154 -9.91 2.87 19.55
C GLY A 154 -9.01 1.92 18.79
N PHE A 155 -8.79 0.74 19.38
CA PHE A 155 -7.91 -0.30 18.86
C PHE A 155 -8.41 -1.68 19.27
N TYR A 156 -8.12 -2.70 18.46
CA TYR A 156 -8.32 -4.09 18.82
C TYR A 156 -7.02 -4.67 19.39
N LEU A 157 -7.10 -5.44 20.47
CA LEU A 157 -5.94 -6.04 21.16
C LEU A 157 -6.08 -7.55 21.29
N LYS A 158 -4.97 -8.28 21.08
CA LYS A 158 -4.76 -9.65 21.56
C LYS A 158 -3.48 -9.72 22.38
N GLU A 159 -3.62 -9.99 23.68
CA GLU A 159 -2.51 -10.08 24.64
C GLU A 159 -1.90 -11.50 24.62
N PHE A 160 -0.58 -11.59 24.49
CA PHE A 160 0.19 -12.83 24.63
C PHE A 160 1.07 -12.75 25.87
N ARG A 161 0.54 -13.24 26.99
CA ARG A 161 1.22 -13.17 28.30
C ARG A 161 2.59 -13.85 28.24
N GLY A 162 3.61 -13.15 28.73
CA GLY A 162 5.02 -13.55 28.63
C GLY A 162 5.75 -13.07 27.37
N SER A 163 5.03 -12.68 26.31
CA SER A 163 5.65 -12.14 25.10
C SER A 163 6.11 -10.70 25.31
N ARG A 164 7.40 -10.44 25.04
CA ARG A 164 8.01 -9.10 25.06
C ARG A 164 8.07 -8.45 23.68
N ARG A 165 7.37 -9.02 22.68
CA ARG A 165 7.21 -8.45 21.34
C ARG A 165 5.80 -7.87 21.19
N TRP A 166 5.72 -6.73 20.53
CA TRP A 166 4.46 -6.06 20.19
C TRP A 166 4.44 -5.78 18.69
N LEU A 167 3.28 -5.99 18.07
CA LEU A 167 3.00 -5.69 16.68
C LEU A 167 1.79 -4.75 16.64
N ILE A 168 2.03 -3.50 16.29
CA ILE A 168 1.01 -2.46 16.18
C ILE A 168 0.77 -2.21 14.71
N PHE A 169 -0.47 -2.33 14.26
CA PHE A 169 -0.84 -2.23 12.85
C PHE A 169 -1.78 -1.05 12.59
N LEU A 170 -1.40 -0.24 11.61
CA LEU A 170 -2.18 0.88 11.07
C LEU A 170 -2.94 0.42 9.82
N GLU A 171 -4.27 0.46 9.88
CA GLU A 171 -5.11 0.25 8.70
C GLU A 171 -4.88 1.36 7.66
N GLY A 172 -5.14 1.05 6.38
CA GLY A 172 -5.09 2.00 5.28
C GLY A 172 -6.45 2.21 4.61
N GLY A 173 -6.43 2.79 3.41
CA GLY A 173 -7.64 3.06 2.62
C GLY A 173 -7.85 4.54 2.33
N TRP A 174 -6.95 5.11 1.51
CA TRP A 174 -7.07 6.46 0.93
C TRP A 174 -7.17 7.60 1.97
N CYS A 175 -7.63 8.78 1.57
CA CYS A 175 -7.84 9.96 2.42
C CYS A 175 -9.03 10.78 1.89
N CYS A 176 -9.36 11.91 2.52
CA CYS A 176 -10.21 12.95 1.93
C CYS A 176 -9.61 14.34 2.20
N HIS A 177 -9.70 15.26 1.23
CA HIS A 177 -8.90 16.49 1.20
C HIS A 177 -9.73 17.76 0.97
N SER A 178 -11.06 17.64 0.94
CA SER A 178 -12.03 18.74 0.88
C SER A 178 -13.29 18.32 1.64
N LYS A 179 -14.22 19.25 1.92
CA LYS A 179 -15.49 18.87 2.57
C LYS A 179 -16.27 17.88 1.71
N GLU A 180 -16.33 18.11 0.40
CA GLU A 180 -17.10 17.33 -0.57
C GLU A 180 -16.56 15.91 -0.72
N THR A 181 -15.22 15.77 -0.73
CA THR A 181 -14.56 14.46 -0.75
C THR A 181 -14.72 13.72 0.58
N CYS A 182 -14.75 14.43 1.71
CA CYS A 182 -15.03 13.82 3.02
C CYS A 182 -16.51 13.45 3.20
N ASP A 183 -17.46 14.27 2.76
CA ASP A 183 -18.89 13.97 2.75
C ASP A 183 -19.19 12.74 1.87
N SER A 184 -18.59 12.68 0.67
CA SER A 184 -18.69 11.52 -0.23
C SER A 184 -18.07 10.27 0.41
N ARG A 185 -16.90 10.38 1.04
CA ARG A 185 -16.24 9.27 1.75
C ARG A 185 -17.08 8.79 2.95
N TYR A 186 -17.72 9.69 3.68
CA TYR A 186 -18.59 9.34 4.81
C TYR A 186 -19.84 8.59 4.36
N GLN A 187 -20.45 9.01 3.24
CA GLN A 187 -21.61 8.34 2.66
C GLN A 187 -21.27 6.95 2.10
N ASN A 188 -20.14 6.82 1.40
CA ASN A 188 -19.79 5.57 0.70
C ASN A 188 -18.99 4.56 1.54
N ILE A 189 -18.15 5.03 2.48
CA ILE A 189 -17.26 4.18 3.29
C ILE A 189 -17.21 4.65 4.77
N PRO A 190 -18.36 4.73 5.48
CA PRO A 190 -18.41 5.28 6.85
C PRO A 190 -17.51 4.56 7.86
N ARG A 191 -17.20 3.27 7.64
CA ARG A 191 -16.28 2.48 8.48
C ARG A 191 -14.86 3.06 8.59
N LEU A 192 -14.46 3.93 7.65
CA LEU A 192 -13.17 4.61 7.62
C LEU A 192 -13.25 6.08 8.08
N MET A 193 -14.36 6.46 8.73
CA MET A 193 -14.62 7.81 9.27
C MET A 193 -15.36 7.78 10.62
N SER A 194 -15.88 6.63 11.05
CA SER A 194 -16.65 6.42 12.27
C SER A 194 -16.31 5.09 12.93
N SER A 195 -16.37 5.03 14.27
CA SER A 195 -16.27 3.79 15.06
C SER A 195 -17.63 3.17 15.41
N THR A 196 -18.74 3.85 15.12
CA THR A 196 -20.11 3.40 15.48
C THR A 196 -20.47 2.01 14.94
N GLY A 197 -19.95 1.64 13.77
CA GLY A 197 -20.16 0.33 13.13
C GLY A 197 -19.08 -0.73 13.43
N TRP A 198 -18.20 -0.53 14.40
CA TRP A 198 -17.10 -1.47 14.68
C TRP A 198 -17.57 -2.72 15.46
N PRO A 199 -17.25 -3.94 15.00
CA PRO A 199 -17.53 -5.17 15.76
C PRO A 199 -16.72 -5.26 17.05
N GLN A 200 -17.21 -6.02 18.04
CA GLN A 200 -16.53 -6.19 19.33
C GLN A 200 -15.26 -7.06 19.24
N THR A 201 -15.16 -7.92 18.21
CA THR A 201 -13.98 -8.72 17.91
C THR A 201 -13.54 -8.54 16.46
N LYS A 202 -12.25 -8.78 16.20
CA LYS A 202 -11.67 -8.81 14.86
C LYS A 202 -10.66 -9.94 14.76
N ARG A 203 -10.89 -10.87 13.83
CA ARG A 203 -9.91 -11.90 13.47
C ARG A 203 -8.68 -11.26 12.83
N GLY A 204 -7.49 -11.68 13.25
CA GLY A 204 -6.23 -11.34 12.61
C GLY A 204 -5.86 -12.32 11.50
N THR A 205 -5.24 -11.81 10.45
CA THR A 205 -4.81 -12.57 9.25
C THR A 205 -3.42 -12.11 8.80
N GLY A 206 -2.72 -12.96 8.04
CA GLY A 206 -1.33 -12.74 7.65
C GLY A 206 -0.43 -12.55 8.88
N ILE A 207 0.35 -11.46 8.91
CA ILE A 207 1.20 -11.09 10.05
C ILE A 207 0.42 -10.82 11.36
N LEU A 208 -0.90 -10.60 11.28
CA LEU A 208 -1.77 -10.44 12.44
C LEU A 208 -2.43 -11.75 12.89
N SER A 209 -2.20 -12.86 12.18
CA SER A 209 -2.69 -14.17 12.60
C SER A 209 -1.90 -14.71 13.78
N SER A 210 -2.58 -15.44 14.66
CA SER A 210 -1.95 -16.18 15.76
C SER A 210 -1.70 -17.65 15.47
N GLN A 211 -1.98 -18.12 14.24
CA GLN A 211 -1.66 -19.48 13.83
C GLN A 211 -0.22 -19.52 13.32
N ALA A 212 0.57 -20.51 13.73
CA ALA A 212 1.97 -20.63 13.32
C ALA A 212 2.10 -20.96 11.83
N GLU A 213 1.07 -21.60 11.29
CA GLU A 213 0.91 -22.02 9.90
C GLU A 213 0.71 -20.81 8.97
N GLU A 214 0.07 -19.75 9.46
CA GLU A 214 -0.18 -18.49 8.73
C GLU A 214 0.87 -17.40 9.07
N ASN A 215 1.44 -17.45 10.28
CA ASN A 215 2.40 -16.47 10.80
C ASN A 215 3.56 -17.16 11.52
N PRO A 216 4.54 -17.74 10.79
CA PRO A 216 5.56 -18.64 11.36
C PRO A 216 6.55 -18.00 12.34
N HIS A 217 6.55 -16.67 12.47
CA HIS A 217 7.57 -15.94 13.23
C HIS A 217 6.99 -14.94 14.26
N TRP A 218 5.78 -14.41 14.05
CA TRP A 218 5.17 -13.37 14.89
C TRP A 218 3.82 -13.77 15.52
N ASN A 219 3.35 -15.02 15.35
CA ASN A 219 2.07 -15.53 15.87
C ASN A 219 1.82 -15.30 17.38
N ASN A 220 2.89 -15.19 18.16
CA ASN A 220 2.87 -15.01 19.61
C ASN A 220 3.46 -13.65 20.06
N ALA A 221 3.45 -12.63 19.20
CA ALA A 221 3.60 -11.23 19.63
C ALA A 221 2.26 -10.71 20.20
N ASN A 222 2.29 -9.68 21.05
CA ASN A 222 1.07 -8.95 21.41
C ASN A 222 0.59 -8.17 20.18
N ILE A 223 -0.65 -8.39 19.73
CA ILE A 223 -1.15 -7.86 18.45
C ILE A 223 -2.13 -6.72 18.72
N VAL A 224 -1.90 -5.58 18.08
CA VAL A 224 -2.74 -4.38 18.13
C VAL A 224 -3.12 -3.97 16.71
N PHE A 225 -4.42 -3.89 16.42
CA PHE A 225 -4.94 -3.33 15.16
C PHE A 225 -5.62 -2.00 15.46
N ILE A 226 -5.09 -0.90 14.92
CA ILE A 226 -5.69 0.43 15.01
C ILE A 226 -6.47 0.68 13.70
N PRO A 227 -7.82 0.75 13.74
CA PRO A 227 -8.61 0.99 12.54
C PRO A 227 -8.47 2.44 12.08
N TYR A 228 -8.55 2.65 10.78
CA TYR A 228 -8.30 3.94 10.17
C TYR A 228 -9.58 4.74 10.00
N CYS A 229 -9.95 5.52 11.02
CA CYS A 229 -11.13 6.39 11.01
C CYS A 229 -10.83 7.89 10.98
N SER A 230 -9.60 8.28 10.62
CA SER A 230 -9.13 9.67 10.62
C SER A 230 -8.93 10.28 9.23
N SER A 231 -8.91 9.48 8.15
CA SER A 231 -8.88 9.93 6.75
C SER A 231 -7.75 10.90 6.34
N ASP A 232 -6.69 10.97 7.14
CA ASP A 232 -5.60 11.95 7.12
C ASP A 232 -4.21 11.34 6.90
N VAL A 233 -4.15 10.08 6.43
CA VAL A 233 -2.91 9.30 6.27
C VAL A 233 -2.11 9.20 7.59
N TRP A 234 -2.81 9.18 8.72
CA TRP A 234 -2.25 9.18 10.07
C TRP A 234 -1.41 10.41 10.42
N SER A 235 -1.58 11.52 9.70
CA SER A 235 -0.83 12.76 9.92
C SER A 235 -1.54 13.78 10.81
N GLY A 236 -2.87 13.71 10.94
CA GLY A 236 -3.68 14.75 11.58
C GLY A 236 -3.45 14.90 13.08
N ASN A 237 -3.54 16.15 13.56
CA ASN A 237 -3.21 16.56 14.92
C ASN A 237 -4.28 17.48 15.55
N GLY A 238 -5.54 17.41 15.13
CA GLY A 238 -6.61 18.22 15.74
C GLY A 238 -7.97 18.22 15.02
N PRO A 239 -8.88 19.14 15.38
CA PRO A 239 -10.02 19.46 14.52
C PRO A 239 -9.54 20.10 13.20
N ALA A 240 -10.38 20.07 12.15
CA ALA A 240 -10.14 20.86 10.96
C ALA A 240 -10.00 22.36 11.31
N PRO A 241 -9.12 23.12 10.63
CA PRO A 241 -9.10 24.57 10.80
C PRO A 241 -10.40 25.19 10.29
N THR A 242 -11.18 25.79 11.18
CA THR A 242 -12.37 26.59 10.83
C THR A 242 -11.99 27.60 9.73
N PRO A 243 -12.66 27.61 8.56
CA PRO A 243 -12.29 28.51 7.48
C PRO A 243 -12.50 29.98 7.91
N PRO A 244 -11.60 30.91 7.52
CA PRO A 244 -11.72 32.31 7.92
C PRO A 244 -13.07 32.88 7.44
N PRO A 245 -13.79 33.64 8.29
CA PRO A 245 -15.15 34.08 7.99
C PRO A 245 -15.15 34.95 6.73
N ARG A 246 -15.70 34.41 5.63
CA ARG A 246 -15.84 35.12 4.35
C ARG A 246 -16.59 36.43 4.60
N GLN A 247 -15.98 37.57 4.29
CA GLN A 247 -16.64 38.89 4.30
C GLN A 247 -17.63 39.01 3.13
N ARG A 248 -18.71 38.20 3.14
CA ARG A 248 -19.83 38.34 2.21
C ARG A 248 -20.83 39.35 2.79
N GLN A 249 -21.10 40.40 2.02
CA GLN A 249 -22.15 41.37 2.33
C GLN A 249 -23.52 40.79 1.96
N GLY A 250 -24.49 40.89 2.88
CA GLY A 250 -25.93 40.78 2.56
C GLY A 250 -26.51 39.37 2.41
N ARG A 251 -27.57 39.08 3.19
CA ARG A 251 -28.66 38.11 2.96
C ARG A 251 -28.35 36.60 2.73
N GLU A 252 -27.14 36.16 2.39
CA GLU A 252 -26.83 34.71 2.37
C GLU A 252 -26.65 34.12 3.79
N LYS A 253 -26.29 34.97 4.76
CA LYS A 253 -25.86 34.64 6.14
C LYS A 253 -26.86 33.85 7.00
N GLU A 254 -28.07 33.64 6.49
CA GLU A 254 -29.17 32.94 7.17
C GLU A 254 -29.44 31.55 6.57
N ARG A 255 -29.00 31.29 5.33
CA ARG A 255 -29.17 29.99 4.66
C ARG A 255 -28.15 28.95 5.13
N ASP A 256 -26.89 29.38 5.31
CA ASP A 256 -25.79 28.52 5.76
C ASP A 256 -25.94 28.06 7.23
N ARG A 257 -26.81 28.70 8.01
CA ARG A 257 -27.16 28.27 9.38
C ARG A 257 -28.01 27.01 9.42
N ASN A 258 -28.66 26.63 8.31
CA ASN A 258 -29.59 25.50 8.27
C ASN A 258 -29.01 24.25 7.59
N THR A 259 -27.75 24.31 7.16
CA THR A 259 -26.93 23.13 6.86
C THR A 259 -26.14 22.75 8.10
N ASN A 260 -26.39 21.55 8.65
CA ASN A 260 -25.51 20.95 9.66
C ASN A 260 -24.16 20.65 9.01
N ALA A 261 -23.24 21.62 9.05
CA ALA A 261 -21.88 21.45 8.59
C ALA A 261 -21.12 20.58 9.60
N THR A 262 -21.16 19.26 9.41
CA THR A 262 -20.32 18.32 10.15
C THR A 262 -18.84 18.69 9.91
N GLU A 263 -18.23 19.29 10.92
CA GLU A 263 -16.83 19.71 10.90
C GLU A 263 -15.96 18.51 11.32
N TYR A 264 -15.41 17.81 10.32
CA TYR A 264 -14.65 16.59 10.54
C TYR A 264 -13.36 16.84 11.34
N THR A 265 -13.05 15.96 12.29
CA THR A 265 -11.78 15.98 13.03
C THR A 265 -10.72 15.12 12.33
N PHE A 266 -9.45 15.51 12.39
CA PHE A 266 -8.33 14.81 11.73
C PHE A 266 -7.23 14.57 12.76
N MET A 267 -7.28 13.41 13.40
CA MET A 267 -6.53 13.11 14.63
C MET A 267 -5.64 11.87 14.55
N GLY A 268 -5.30 11.38 13.36
CA GLY A 268 -4.59 10.11 13.15
C GLY A 268 -3.26 9.98 13.92
N SER A 269 -2.46 11.04 14.01
CA SER A 269 -1.21 11.03 14.79
C SER A 269 -1.50 11.00 16.30
N LEU A 270 -2.55 11.68 16.75
CA LEU A 270 -3.03 11.65 18.13
C LEU A 270 -3.64 10.29 18.51
N ILE A 271 -4.36 9.61 17.61
CA ILE A 271 -4.89 8.26 17.84
C ILE A 271 -3.74 7.30 18.15
N ILE A 272 -2.67 7.31 17.34
CA ILE A 272 -1.47 6.49 17.60
C ILE A 272 -0.87 6.81 18.98
N ARG A 273 -0.73 8.11 19.31
CA ARG A 273 -0.18 8.58 20.58
C ARG A 273 -0.99 8.09 21.79
N GLU A 274 -2.32 8.17 21.72
CA GLU A 274 -3.18 7.73 22.83
C GLU A 274 -3.28 6.19 22.91
N VAL A 275 -3.23 5.46 21.79
CA VAL A 275 -3.10 3.98 21.83
C VAL A 275 -1.82 3.58 22.57
N ILE A 276 -0.67 4.20 22.28
CA ILE A 276 0.58 3.90 23.01
C ILE A 276 0.45 4.17 24.52
N LYS A 277 -0.30 5.21 24.94
CA LYS A 277 -0.61 5.45 26.36
C LYS A 277 -1.50 4.35 26.95
N ASP A 278 -2.57 3.96 26.26
CA ASP A 278 -3.52 2.96 26.78
C ASP A 278 -2.96 1.54 26.79
N LEU A 279 -1.87 1.28 26.06
CA LEU A 279 -1.06 0.06 26.15
C LEU A 279 -0.06 0.05 27.32
N ILE A 280 0.18 1.16 28.03
CA ILE A 280 1.01 1.19 29.26
C ILE A 280 0.52 0.18 30.31
N PRO A 281 -0.76 0.21 30.79
CA PRO A 281 -1.28 -0.79 31.72
C PRO A 281 -1.42 -2.20 31.12
N LYS A 282 -1.24 -2.35 29.80
CA LYS A 282 -1.17 -3.65 29.10
C LYS A 282 0.24 -4.23 29.04
N GLY A 283 1.25 -3.51 29.56
CA GLY A 283 2.61 -3.99 29.67
C GLY A 283 3.54 -3.61 28.51
N ILE A 284 3.19 -2.65 27.64
CA ILE A 284 4.08 -2.23 26.54
C ILE A 284 5.43 -1.69 27.04
N LYS A 285 5.50 -1.12 28.26
CA LYS A 285 6.77 -0.74 28.91
C LYS A 285 7.75 -1.91 29.06
N LEU A 286 7.26 -3.14 29.16
CA LEU A 286 8.09 -4.35 29.28
C LEU A 286 8.54 -4.91 27.92
N ALA A 287 8.15 -4.29 26.80
CA ALA A 287 8.58 -4.72 25.47
C ALA A 287 10.12 -4.70 25.32
N LYS A 288 10.64 -5.54 24.42
CA LYS A 288 12.01 -5.46 23.89
C LYS A 288 12.04 -5.16 22.39
N VAL A 289 10.94 -5.42 21.68
CA VAL A 289 10.71 -4.97 20.30
C VAL A 289 9.26 -4.52 20.17
N VAL A 290 9.05 -3.35 19.57
CA VAL A 290 7.73 -2.88 19.10
C VAL A 290 7.83 -2.67 17.60
N MET A 291 7.11 -3.48 16.83
CA MET A 291 6.98 -3.29 15.38
C MET A 291 5.77 -2.40 15.12
N LEU A 292 6.01 -1.18 14.65
CA LEU A 292 4.96 -0.35 14.05
C LEU A 292 4.84 -0.77 12.58
N SER A 293 3.66 -1.23 12.20
CA SER A 293 3.36 -1.80 10.89
C SER A 293 2.14 -1.12 10.29
N GLY A 294 1.99 -1.16 8.97
CA GLY A 294 0.81 -0.61 8.33
C GLY A 294 0.81 -0.87 6.84
N THR A 295 -0.39 -0.88 6.26
CA THR A 295 -0.60 -1.11 4.82
C THR A 295 -1.19 0.11 4.13
N SER A 296 -0.85 0.36 2.86
CA SER A 296 -1.40 1.50 2.09
C SER A 296 -1.11 2.84 2.79
N ALA A 297 -2.10 3.72 2.92
CA ALA A 297 -2.07 4.93 3.75
C ALA A 297 -1.59 4.67 5.20
N GLY A 298 -1.82 3.48 5.75
CA GLY A 298 -1.26 3.05 7.04
C GLY A 298 0.24 2.77 7.00
N GLY A 299 0.77 2.29 5.87
CA GLY A 299 2.21 2.14 5.64
C GLY A 299 2.92 3.49 5.57
N THR A 300 2.33 4.48 4.88
CA THR A 300 2.79 5.87 4.94
C THR A 300 2.64 6.44 6.36
N GLY A 301 1.58 6.07 7.08
CA GLY A 301 1.39 6.38 8.49
C GLY A 301 2.50 5.85 9.42
N VAL A 302 3.11 4.70 9.11
CA VAL A 302 4.32 4.20 9.81
C VAL A 302 5.46 5.18 9.62
N LEU A 303 5.77 5.55 8.37
CA LEU A 303 6.86 6.47 8.04
C LEU A 303 6.71 7.81 8.79
N LEU A 304 5.49 8.37 8.80
CA LEU A 304 5.19 9.67 9.40
C LEU A 304 5.21 9.68 10.95
N ASN A 305 5.10 8.53 11.61
CA ASN A 305 4.93 8.47 13.08
C ASN A 305 5.93 7.58 13.82
N ILE A 306 6.75 6.77 13.15
CA ILE A 306 7.61 5.77 13.81
C ILE A 306 8.56 6.38 14.85
N ASP A 307 9.26 7.46 14.50
CA ASP A 307 10.20 8.12 15.42
C ASP A 307 9.48 8.83 16.57
N ARG A 308 8.23 9.28 16.37
CA ARG A 308 7.39 9.79 17.47
C ARG A 308 7.00 8.67 18.43
N VAL A 309 6.68 7.48 17.93
CA VAL A 309 6.41 6.28 18.75
C VAL A 309 7.66 5.82 19.49
N ALA A 310 8.85 5.91 18.86
CA ALA A 310 10.13 5.66 19.51
C ALA A 310 10.39 6.62 20.67
N SER A 311 10.37 7.93 20.42
CA SER A 311 10.55 8.94 21.47
C SER A 311 9.47 8.87 22.55
N GLN A 312 8.22 8.55 22.21
CA GLN A 312 7.17 8.37 23.21
C GLN A 312 7.43 7.16 24.13
N LEU A 313 7.89 6.04 23.59
CA LEU A 313 8.22 4.85 24.38
C LEU A 313 9.47 5.07 25.24
N GLU A 314 10.48 5.77 24.71
CA GLU A 314 11.67 6.19 25.45
C GLU A 314 11.34 7.14 26.62
N LEU A 315 10.53 8.18 26.38
CA LEU A 315 10.04 9.10 27.42
C LEU A 315 9.17 8.40 28.47
N LEU A 316 8.56 7.27 28.12
CA LEU A 316 7.83 6.40 29.06
C LEU A 316 8.75 5.41 29.79
N GLY A 317 10.06 5.38 29.52
CA GLY A 317 11.03 4.49 30.14
C GLY A 317 10.94 3.03 29.67
N ALA A 318 10.58 2.81 28.39
CA ALA A 318 10.56 1.47 27.79
C ALA A 318 11.87 1.19 27.05
N GLU A 319 12.58 0.12 27.42
CA GLU A 319 13.83 -0.35 26.76
C GLU A 319 13.58 -1.05 25.40
N ALA A 320 12.55 -0.61 24.66
CA ALA A 320 12.03 -1.34 23.51
C ALA A 320 12.60 -0.79 22.20
N GLN A 321 13.19 -1.65 21.38
CA GLN A 321 13.59 -1.25 20.03
C GLN A 321 12.33 -1.09 19.17
N VAL A 322 12.01 0.14 18.77
CA VAL A 322 10.98 0.41 17.76
C VAL A 322 11.52 0.08 16.37
N ARG A 323 10.67 -0.52 15.53
CA ARG A 323 11.00 -0.95 14.16
C ARG A 323 9.79 -0.76 13.25
N GLY A 324 10.01 -0.46 11.97
CA GLY A 324 8.92 -0.20 11.02
C GLY A 324 8.73 -1.30 10.00
N LEU A 325 7.48 -1.65 9.70
CA LEU A 325 7.09 -2.48 8.56
C LEU A 325 6.10 -1.73 7.69
N VAL A 326 6.61 -1.17 6.59
CA VAL A 326 5.84 -0.40 5.61
C VAL A 326 5.39 -1.35 4.51
N ASP A 327 4.10 -1.58 4.36
CA ASP A 327 3.52 -2.37 3.26
C ASP A 327 2.75 -1.46 2.30
N SER A 328 3.12 -1.45 1.02
CA SER A 328 2.38 -0.76 -0.04
C SER A 328 2.14 0.74 0.24
N GLY A 329 3.06 1.37 0.98
CA GLY A 329 2.99 2.76 1.45
C GLY A 329 4.16 3.64 0.96
N TRP A 330 4.96 3.11 0.04
CA TRP A 330 6.13 3.77 -0.56
C TRP A 330 5.77 4.26 -1.96
N PHE A 331 5.16 5.43 -2.02
CA PHE A 331 4.71 6.08 -3.25
C PHE A 331 5.80 6.97 -3.88
N LEU A 332 5.63 7.26 -5.17
CA LEU A 332 6.37 8.23 -5.97
C LEU A 332 5.47 9.42 -6.34
N GLU A 333 6.09 10.58 -6.52
CA GLU A 333 5.45 11.81 -6.99
C GLU A 333 4.82 11.64 -8.37
N SER A 334 3.75 12.40 -8.65
CA SER A 334 3.03 12.25 -9.91
C SER A 334 3.81 12.89 -11.07
N LYS A 335 3.74 12.28 -12.25
CA LYS A 335 4.28 12.87 -13.48
C LYS A 335 3.30 13.86 -14.13
N GLN A 336 2.02 13.81 -13.76
CA GLN A 336 0.98 14.66 -14.33
C GLN A 336 1.03 16.10 -13.78
N GLN A 337 1.72 16.97 -14.52
CA GLN A 337 1.63 18.41 -14.37
C GLN A 337 0.18 18.88 -14.63
N ARG A 338 -0.56 19.20 -13.56
CA ARG A 338 -1.93 19.75 -13.63
C ARG A 338 -2.06 20.99 -12.74
N SER A 339 -3.20 21.68 -12.89
CA SER A 339 -3.44 23.03 -12.34
C SER A 339 -3.11 23.14 -10.84
N PRO A 340 -2.38 24.17 -10.38
CA PRO A 340 -2.06 24.37 -8.96
C PRO A 340 -3.29 24.64 -8.09
N ASN A 341 -4.43 24.96 -8.71
CA ASN A 341 -5.74 24.86 -8.10
C ASN A 341 -6.48 23.68 -8.76
N CYS A 342 -6.74 22.59 -8.03
CA CYS A 342 -7.79 21.65 -8.45
C CYS A 342 -9.13 22.40 -8.43
N PRO A 343 -9.89 22.49 -9.53
CA PRO A 343 -11.28 22.88 -9.46
C PRO A 343 -12.08 21.79 -8.72
N GLU A 344 -13.09 22.18 -7.96
CA GLU A 344 -14.01 21.28 -7.23
C GLU A 344 -14.71 20.24 -8.14
N THR A 345 -14.61 20.40 -9.47
CA THR A 345 -15.20 19.56 -10.51
C THR A 345 -14.22 18.59 -11.21
N ILE A 346 -12.93 18.57 -10.84
CA ILE A 346 -11.91 17.70 -11.45
C ILE A 346 -11.16 16.94 -10.35
N SER A 347 -10.92 15.64 -10.56
CA SER A 347 -10.08 14.83 -9.66
C SER A 347 -8.68 15.43 -9.54
N CYS A 348 -8.27 15.78 -8.32
CA CYS A 348 -6.88 16.07 -7.99
C CYS A 348 -5.98 14.87 -8.30
N SER A 349 -4.68 15.12 -8.53
CA SER A 349 -3.68 14.08 -8.30
C SER A 349 -3.61 13.78 -6.79
N PRO A 350 -3.22 12.56 -6.36
CA PRO A 350 -2.99 12.30 -4.95
C PRO A 350 -1.86 13.14 -4.32
N GLU A 351 -0.93 13.67 -5.12
CA GLU A 351 0.05 14.64 -4.65
C GLU A 351 -0.64 15.96 -4.23
N ASP A 352 -1.58 16.45 -5.04
CA ASP A 352 -2.36 17.65 -4.71
C ASP A 352 -3.37 17.38 -3.59
N ALA A 353 -3.92 16.16 -3.51
CA ALA A 353 -4.70 15.71 -2.36
C ALA A 353 -3.90 15.75 -1.05
N ILE A 354 -2.60 15.45 -1.07
CA ILE A 354 -1.72 15.62 0.11
C ILE A 354 -1.42 17.11 0.35
N LYS A 355 -1.10 17.92 -0.69
CA LYS A 355 -0.85 19.37 -0.54
C LYS A 355 -2.04 20.13 0.08
N ILE A 356 -3.26 19.80 -0.35
CA ILE A 356 -4.50 20.39 0.15
C ILE A 356 -4.88 19.75 1.50
N GLY A 357 -4.85 18.42 1.55
CA GLY A 357 -5.20 17.62 2.73
C GLY A 357 -4.36 17.99 3.96
N LEU A 358 -3.05 18.13 3.83
CA LEU A 358 -2.15 18.49 4.94
C LEU A 358 -2.58 19.78 5.67
N ARG A 359 -3.19 20.73 4.96
CA ARG A 359 -3.77 21.97 5.53
C ARG A 359 -5.12 21.71 6.20
N LEU A 360 -5.99 20.93 5.57
CA LEU A 360 -7.29 20.53 6.13
C LEU A 360 -7.16 19.69 7.41
N TRP A 361 -6.18 18.79 7.44
CA TRP A 361 -5.95 17.83 8.53
C TRP A 361 -5.22 18.42 9.73
N ASN A 362 -4.73 19.67 9.63
CA ASN A 362 -3.72 20.22 10.54
C ASN A 362 -2.56 19.22 10.76
N GLY A 363 -2.09 18.61 9.66
CA GLY A 363 -1.26 17.41 9.72
C GLY A 363 0.21 17.70 10.00
N VAL A 364 0.88 16.77 10.68
CA VAL A 364 2.25 16.94 11.19
C VAL A 364 3.21 15.88 10.64
N VAL A 365 4.26 16.32 9.95
CA VAL A 365 5.32 15.47 9.37
C VAL A 365 6.56 15.41 10.28
N PRO A 366 7.43 14.39 10.21
CA PRO A 366 8.60 14.28 11.08
C PRO A 366 9.54 15.50 11.03
N ASP A 367 9.90 16.04 12.19
CA ASP A 367 10.55 17.34 12.34
C ASP A 367 11.90 17.44 11.59
N ARG A 368 12.64 16.33 11.50
CA ARG A 368 13.90 16.23 10.74
C ARG A 368 13.71 16.33 9.23
N CYS A 369 12.56 15.87 8.73
CA CYS A 369 12.19 16.01 7.32
C CYS A 369 11.59 17.39 7.04
N LEU A 370 10.81 17.93 7.98
CA LEU A 370 10.33 19.32 7.92
C LEU A 370 11.48 20.33 7.75
N GLN A 371 12.63 20.08 8.38
CA GLN A 371 13.84 20.89 8.27
C GLN A 371 14.54 20.84 6.89
N LEU A 372 14.20 19.89 6.01
CA LEU A 372 14.75 19.81 4.64
C LEU A 372 14.01 20.68 3.63
N TYR A 373 12.80 21.14 3.96
CA TYR A 373 11.85 21.73 3.02
C TYR A 373 11.40 23.13 3.46
N LYS A 374 10.95 23.95 2.50
CA LYS A 374 10.43 25.28 2.82
C LYS A 374 9.01 25.18 3.38
N ARG A 375 8.57 26.25 4.03
CA ARG A 375 7.16 26.38 4.45
C ARG A 375 6.24 26.34 3.22
N GLY A 376 5.26 25.44 3.21
CA GLY A 376 4.42 25.10 2.07
C GLY A 376 4.89 23.88 1.26
N GLU A 377 6.07 23.33 1.54
CA GLU A 377 6.64 22.14 0.89
C GLU A 377 6.61 20.89 1.79
N GLU A 378 5.97 20.95 2.96
CA GLU A 378 5.98 19.90 4.01
C GLU A 378 5.37 18.57 3.52
N TRP A 379 4.50 18.64 2.51
CA TRP A 379 3.90 17.50 1.81
C TRP A 379 4.94 16.54 1.21
N GLN A 380 6.16 17.01 0.94
CA GLN A 380 7.26 16.18 0.41
C GLN A 380 7.66 15.05 1.39
N CYS A 381 7.39 15.21 2.69
CA CYS A 381 7.66 14.18 3.70
C CYS A 381 6.67 13.00 3.69
N PHE A 382 5.64 13.01 2.84
CA PHE A 382 4.77 11.84 2.65
C PHE A 382 5.39 10.78 1.71
N PHE A 383 6.45 11.14 0.99
CA PHE A 383 7.12 10.26 0.03
C PHE A 383 8.30 9.52 0.66
N GLY A 384 8.32 8.20 0.54
CA GLY A 384 9.25 7.33 1.26
C GLY A 384 10.72 7.64 0.99
N HIS A 385 11.10 7.80 -0.27
CA HIS A 385 12.47 8.11 -0.71
C HIS A 385 12.97 9.49 -0.28
N LYS A 386 12.07 10.41 0.07
CA LYS A 386 12.41 11.74 0.60
C LYS A 386 12.53 11.74 2.11
N LEU A 387 11.66 11.00 2.80
CA LEU A 387 11.62 10.93 4.26
C LEU A 387 12.68 9.96 4.85
N TYR A 388 12.97 8.85 4.17
CA TYR A 388 13.74 7.70 4.69
C TYR A 388 15.08 8.08 5.35
N SER A 389 15.87 8.95 4.72
CA SER A 389 17.20 9.35 5.20
C SER A 389 17.20 10.16 6.50
N THR A 390 16.03 10.65 6.94
CA THR A 390 15.88 11.44 8.18
C THR A 390 15.48 10.61 9.39
N LEU A 391 14.94 9.40 9.16
CA LEU A 391 14.39 8.53 10.20
C LEU A 391 15.49 7.80 10.96
N THR A 392 15.31 7.60 12.26
CA THR A 392 16.23 6.89 13.15
C THR A 392 15.83 5.44 13.37
N SER A 393 14.52 5.14 13.35
CA SER A 393 14.00 3.80 13.56
C SER A 393 14.21 2.92 12.32
N PRO A 394 14.77 1.70 12.44
CA PRO A 394 15.02 0.83 11.30
C PRO A 394 13.71 0.37 10.65
N LEU A 395 13.67 0.39 9.31
CA LEU A 395 12.51 0.02 8.51
C LEU A 395 12.76 -1.25 7.68
N PHE A 396 11.66 -1.96 7.41
CA PHE A 396 11.51 -2.95 6.35
C PHE A 396 10.40 -2.48 5.41
N VAL A 397 10.69 -2.36 4.11
CA VAL A 397 9.73 -1.88 3.09
C VAL A 397 9.28 -3.04 2.21
N MET A 398 8.01 -3.43 2.33
CA MET A 398 7.29 -4.24 1.35
C MET A 398 6.62 -3.30 0.34
N GLN A 399 6.98 -3.37 -0.94
CA GLN A 399 6.38 -2.52 -1.97
C GLN A 399 6.22 -3.27 -3.30
N TRP A 400 4.99 -3.35 -3.81
CA TRP A 400 4.74 -3.87 -5.16
C TRP A 400 5.36 -2.93 -6.20
N LEU A 401 6.13 -3.47 -7.15
CA LEU A 401 6.77 -2.67 -8.21
C LEU A 401 5.80 -2.20 -9.30
N PHE A 402 4.55 -2.66 -9.24
CA PHE A 402 3.41 -2.18 -10.04
C PHE A 402 2.18 -2.05 -9.13
N ASP A 403 2.34 -1.27 -8.06
CA ASP A 403 1.28 -1.06 -7.06
C ASP A 403 0.02 -0.44 -7.69
N GLU A 404 -1.15 -1.05 -7.46
CA GLU A 404 -2.41 -0.59 -8.07
C GLU A 404 -2.78 0.84 -7.67
N GLU A 405 -2.49 1.26 -6.43
CA GLU A 405 -2.81 2.61 -5.99
C GLU A 405 -1.82 3.63 -6.56
N GLN A 406 -0.55 3.25 -6.77
CA GLN A 406 0.41 4.07 -7.53
C GLN A 406 0.02 4.21 -9.01
N LEU A 407 -0.66 3.23 -9.59
CA LEU A 407 -1.26 3.36 -10.93
C LEU A 407 -2.48 4.29 -10.89
N ARG A 408 -3.36 4.19 -9.88
CA ARG A 408 -4.49 5.13 -9.70
C ARG A 408 -4.04 6.58 -9.44
N VAL A 409 -2.85 6.80 -8.84
CA VAL A 409 -2.21 8.13 -8.73
C VAL A 409 -2.03 8.78 -10.12
N GLU A 410 -1.68 7.99 -11.14
CA GLU A 410 -1.58 8.44 -12.54
C GLU A 410 -2.90 8.30 -13.32
N ASN A 411 -4.03 8.19 -12.64
CA ASN A 411 -5.35 8.00 -13.27
C ASN A 411 -5.38 6.76 -14.21
N ILE A 412 -4.57 5.74 -13.90
CA ILE A 412 -4.56 4.43 -14.58
C ILE A 412 -5.46 3.48 -13.78
N TYR A 413 -6.56 3.04 -14.40
CA TYR A 413 -7.50 2.12 -13.78
C TYR A 413 -7.41 0.74 -14.43
N MET A 414 -7.05 -0.25 -13.63
CA MET A 414 -6.99 -1.64 -14.04
C MET A 414 -8.38 -2.14 -14.45
N GLY A 415 -8.52 -2.62 -15.69
CA GLY A 415 -9.82 -2.98 -16.28
C GLY A 415 -10.68 -1.79 -16.75
N GLY A 416 -10.09 -0.59 -16.83
CA GLY A 416 -10.76 0.64 -17.29
C GLY A 416 -10.57 0.94 -18.79
N HIS A 417 -10.81 2.20 -19.15
CA HIS A 417 -10.67 2.74 -20.51
C HIS A 417 -9.27 2.52 -21.12
N SER A 418 -9.20 2.55 -22.45
CA SER A 418 -7.97 2.39 -23.23
C SER A 418 -6.81 3.26 -22.72
N LEU A 419 -5.67 2.65 -22.41
CA LEU A 419 -4.44 3.34 -22.00
C LEU A 419 -3.98 4.35 -23.06
N SER A 420 -3.55 5.53 -22.61
CA SER A 420 -2.77 6.42 -23.47
C SER A 420 -1.33 5.92 -23.62
N GLU A 421 -0.64 6.36 -24.68
CA GLU A 421 0.78 6.08 -24.90
C GLU A 421 1.65 6.57 -23.72
N GLU A 422 1.32 7.74 -23.13
CA GLU A 422 1.98 8.27 -21.93
C GLU A 422 1.79 7.36 -20.71
N GLN A 423 0.57 6.83 -20.50
CA GLN A 423 0.28 5.90 -19.41
C GLN A 423 0.97 4.54 -19.61
N TRP A 424 1.06 4.05 -20.85
CA TRP A 424 1.81 2.85 -21.18
C TRP A 424 3.32 3.01 -20.94
N GLN A 425 3.87 4.16 -21.31
CA GLN A 425 5.26 4.50 -21.00
C GLN A 425 5.49 4.68 -19.49
N TYR A 426 4.52 5.23 -18.75
CA TYR A 426 4.60 5.26 -17.28
C TYR A 426 4.65 3.86 -16.67
N ILE A 427 3.76 2.94 -17.07
CA ILE A 427 3.76 1.54 -16.57
C ILE A 427 5.11 0.87 -16.78
N GLN A 428 5.71 1.02 -17.96
CA GLN A 428 7.03 0.46 -18.27
C GLN A 428 8.16 1.11 -17.44
N ASN A 429 8.06 2.41 -17.15
CA ASN A 429 9.05 3.14 -16.35
C ASN A 429 8.92 2.92 -14.83
N LEU A 430 7.70 2.71 -14.31
CA LEU A 430 7.40 2.61 -12.88
C LEU A 430 8.29 1.60 -12.16
N SER A 431 8.49 0.42 -12.75
CA SER A 431 9.37 -0.63 -12.20
C SER A 431 10.80 -0.13 -11.98
N ARG A 432 11.33 0.67 -12.92
CA ARG A 432 12.67 1.25 -12.86
C ARG A 432 12.74 2.39 -11.83
N GLU A 433 11.73 3.25 -11.76
CA GLU A 433 11.71 4.35 -10.80
C GLU A 433 11.57 3.87 -9.35
N LEU A 434 10.69 2.90 -9.07
CA LEU A 434 10.58 2.29 -7.74
C LEU A 434 11.86 1.55 -7.34
N LYS A 435 12.51 0.83 -8.26
CA LYS A 435 13.82 0.18 -7.99
C LYS A 435 14.90 1.20 -7.62
N ASN A 436 14.94 2.34 -8.32
CA ASN A 436 15.89 3.40 -8.02
C ASN A 436 15.59 4.06 -6.66
N SER A 437 14.33 4.29 -6.34
CA SER A 437 13.94 4.92 -5.06
C SER A 437 14.22 4.03 -3.85
N LEU A 438 14.15 2.70 -4.01
CA LEU A 438 14.43 1.71 -2.98
C LEU A 438 15.93 1.38 -2.80
N ARG A 439 16.83 1.90 -3.65
CA ARG A 439 18.26 1.51 -3.71
C ARG A 439 19.02 1.66 -2.38
N GLU A 440 18.74 2.72 -1.63
CA GLU A 440 19.41 3.03 -0.36
C GLU A 440 18.68 2.46 0.86
N VAL A 441 17.55 1.76 0.66
CA VAL A 441 16.74 1.21 1.75
C VAL A 441 17.33 -0.10 2.25
N THR A 442 17.67 -0.17 3.53
CA THR A 442 18.47 -1.27 4.10
C THR A 442 17.75 -2.62 4.09
N ALA A 443 16.42 -2.65 4.17
CA ALA A 443 15.63 -3.86 4.09
C ALA A 443 14.37 -3.66 3.25
N VAL A 444 14.22 -4.48 2.21
CA VAL A 444 13.23 -4.33 1.15
C VAL A 444 12.72 -5.71 0.72
N PHE A 445 11.42 -5.81 0.44
CA PHE A 445 10.82 -6.88 -0.34
C PHE A 445 9.97 -6.25 -1.45
N ALA A 446 10.43 -6.33 -2.69
CA ALA A 446 9.81 -5.64 -3.82
C ALA A 446 9.65 -6.56 -5.04
N PRO A 447 8.55 -7.33 -5.09
CA PRO A 447 8.25 -8.22 -6.21
C PRO A 447 7.66 -7.47 -7.42
N SER A 448 7.96 -7.97 -8.62
CA SER A 448 7.43 -7.45 -9.89
C SER A 448 6.03 -7.97 -10.21
N CYS A 449 5.09 -7.75 -9.28
CA CYS A 449 3.68 -8.09 -9.41
C CYS A 449 2.81 -6.84 -9.47
N LEU A 450 1.63 -6.99 -10.07
CA LEU A 450 0.57 -6.00 -10.00
C LEU A 450 -0.44 -6.44 -8.93
N SER A 451 -0.49 -5.67 -7.85
CA SER A 451 -1.26 -5.93 -6.62
C SER A 451 -1.18 -4.69 -5.72
N HIS A 452 -2.10 -4.55 -4.77
CA HIS A 452 -1.94 -3.65 -3.62
C HIS A 452 -2.14 -4.39 -2.28
N THR A 453 -1.38 -4.00 -1.24
CA THR A 453 -1.26 -4.64 0.10
C THR A 453 -0.70 -6.07 0.09
N ALA A 454 -0.06 -6.49 1.18
CA ALA A 454 0.51 -7.82 1.33
C ALA A 454 0.38 -8.38 2.76
N ILE A 455 0.79 -7.64 3.79
CA ILE A 455 1.16 -8.25 5.08
C ILE A 455 -0.03 -8.79 5.89
N THR A 456 -1.25 -8.34 5.61
CA THR A 456 -2.50 -8.82 6.25
C THR A 456 -3.24 -9.88 5.43
N LYS A 457 -2.79 -10.21 4.22
CA LYS A 457 -3.39 -11.28 3.40
C LYS A 457 -3.01 -12.64 3.98
N SER A 458 -3.93 -13.59 4.05
CA SER A 458 -3.65 -14.95 4.53
C SER A 458 -2.61 -15.69 3.67
N ASN A 459 -2.56 -15.37 2.37
CA ASN A 459 -1.56 -15.91 1.43
C ASN A 459 -0.23 -15.12 1.40
N TRP A 460 0.07 -14.20 2.33
CA TRP A 460 1.30 -13.38 2.32
C TRP A 460 2.63 -14.17 2.29
N MET A 461 2.57 -15.48 2.54
CA MET A 461 3.70 -16.41 2.48
C MET A 461 4.00 -16.97 1.07
N SER A 462 3.05 -16.89 0.12
CA SER A 462 3.20 -17.49 -1.22
C SER A 462 4.15 -16.68 -2.11
N PHE A 463 4.11 -15.35 -1.98
CA PHE A 463 4.95 -14.42 -2.73
C PHE A 463 6.43 -14.60 -2.37
N LYS A 464 7.29 -14.80 -3.38
CA LYS A 464 8.73 -15.01 -3.21
C LYS A 464 9.53 -14.11 -4.15
N VAL A 465 10.54 -13.44 -3.63
CA VAL A 465 11.58 -12.76 -4.43
C VAL A 465 12.87 -13.55 -4.28
N LYS A 466 13.49 -13.93 -5.41
CA LYS A 466 14.75 -14.71 -5.44
C LYS A 466 14.68 -15.95 -4.53
N GLY A 467 13.57 -16.69 -4.62
CA GLY A 467 13.27 -17.90 -3.84
C GLY A 467 12.86 -17.68 -2.38
N THR A 468 13.05 -16.47 -1.82
CA THR A 468 12.76 -16.15 -0.42
C THR A 468 11.37 -15.53 -0.28
N SER A 469 10.56 -16.00 0.67
CA SER A 469 9.22 -15.43 0.95
C SER A 469 9.27 -14.22 1.89
N LEU A 470 8.23 -13.38 1.84
CA LEU A 470 8.11 -12.17 2.67
C LEU A 470 8.26 -12.42 4.19
N PRO A 471 7.60 -13.43 4.82
CA PRO A 471 7.81 -13.73 6.24
C PRO A 471 9.26 -14.12 6.55
N ARG A 472 9.92 -14.87 5.65
CA ARG A 472 11.31 -15.30 5.82
C ARG A 472 12.27 -14.11 5.73
N ALA A 473 12.06 -13.20 4.78
CA ALA A 473 12.84 -11.98 4.64
C ALA A 473 12.71 -11.08 5.89
N LEU A 474 11.48 -10.91 6.39
CA LEU A 474 11.20 -10.15 7.61
C LEU A 474 11.93 -10.76 8.84
N HIS A 475 11.92 -12.09 8.97
CA HIS A 475 12.64 -12.79 10.03
C HIS A 475 14.17 -12.71 9.89
N CYS A 476 14.70 -12.67 8.67
CA CYS A 476 16.12 -12.44 8.43
C CYS A 476 16.56 -11.04 8.89
N TRP A 477 15.74 -10.01 8.63
CA TRP A 477 15.98 -8.65 9.11
C TRP A 477 15.84 -8.54 10.63
N ASP A 478 14.78 -9.12 11.21
CA ASP A 478 14.54 -9.22 12.65
C ASP A 478 15.78 -9.76 13.38
N ARG A 479 16.28 -10.92 12.93
CA ARG A 479 17.51 -11.55 13.45
C ARG A 479 18.78 -10.75 13.18
N SER A 480 18.85 -9.99 12.07
CA SER A 480 19.99 -9.11 11.79
C SER A 480 20.08 -7.98 12.83
N LEU A 481 18.95 -7.33 13.14
CA LEU A 481 18.87 -6.30 14.17
C LEU A 481 19.16 -6.85 15.58
N GLU A 482 18.70 -8.08 15.89
CA GLU A 482 19.07 -8.74 17.15
C GLU A 482 20.56 -9.11 17.22
N ALA A 483 21.16 -9.56 16.11
CA ALA A 483 22.60 -9.86 16.06
C ALA A 483 23.42 -8.59 16.31
N THR A 484 23.13 -7.49 15.60
CA THR A 484 23.78 -6.19 15.78
C THR A 484 23.65 -5.66 17.21
N ARG A 485 22.44 -5.68 17.80
CA ARG A 485 22.23 -5.25 19.20
C ARG A 485 23.03 -6.09 20.21
N ASN A 486 23.30 -7.34 19.89
CA ASN A 486 24.04 -8.27 20.76
C ASN A 486 25.54 -8.36 20.39
N ASN A 487 26.07 -7.46 19.54
CA ASN A 487 27.44 -7.46 19.00
C ASN A 487 27.85 -8.80 18.34
N ARG A 488 26.93 -9.42 17.60
CA ARG A 488 27.14 -10.68 16.87
C ARG A 488 27.05 -10.47 15.36
N THR A 489 27.73 -11.31 14.60
CA THR A 489 27.64 -11.32 13.13
C THR A 489 26.26 -11.80 12.65
N PRO A 490 25.63 -11.12 11.67
CA PRO A 490 24.39 -11.59 11.04
C PRO A 490 24.57 -12.96 10.36
N SER A 491 23.50 -13.77 10.34
CA SER A 491 23.54 -15.11 9.77
C SER A 491 23.65 -15.11 8.24
N LYS A 492 24.71 -15.73 7.71
CA LYS A 492 24.86 -16.03 6.27
C LYS A 492 23.63 -16.81 5.75
N GLY A 493 23.22 -16.55 4.52
CA GLY A 493 22.06 -17.22 3.91
C GLY A 493 20.69 -16.70 4.39
N CYS A 494 20.62 -15.48 4.93
CA CYS A 494 19.37 -14.86 5.36
C CYS A 494 19.19 -13.46 4.71
N PRO A 495 18.75 -13.39 3.44
CA PRO A 495 18.60 -12.12 2.72
C PRO A 495 17.34 -11.36 3.15
N PHE A 496 17.46 -10.03 3.22
CA PHE A 496 16.35 -9.10 3.53
C PHE A 496 16.35 -7.83 2.66
N HIS A 497 17.22 -7.74 1.65
CA HIS A 497 17.14 -6.75 0.58
C HIS A 497 16.86 -7.48 -0.74
N LEU A 498 15.57 -7.60 -1.06
CA LEU A 498 15.02 -8.51 -2.06
C LEU A 498 14.12 -7.75 -3.02
N VAL A 499 14.73 -7.19 -4.05
CA VAL A 499 14.05 -6.51 -5.17
C VAL A 499 14.10 -7.39 -6.40
N ASP A 500 12.99 -7.53 -7.14
CA ASP A 500 12.95 -8.30 -8.39
C ASP A 500 13.67 -7.58 -9.54
N ASN A 501 14.36 -8.35 -10.38
CA ASN A 501 15.13 -7.77 -11.49
C ASN A 501 14.23 -7.44 -12.71
N CYS A 502 13.23 -8.27 -13.02
CA CYS A 502 12.45 -8.18 -14.26
C CYS A 502 11.55 -6.92 -14.31
N GLN A 503 11.35 -6.37 -15.53
CA GLN A 503 10.82 -5.01 -15.77
C GLN A 503 9.36 -4.94 -16.22
N ARG A 504 8.67 -6.07 -16.43
CA ARG A 504 7.25 -6.11 -16.85
C ARG A 504 6.33 -6.34 -15.64
N PRO A 505 5.06 -5.90 -15.67
CA PRO A 505 4.07 -6.34 -14.68
C PRO A 505 3.98 -7.87 -14.66
N GLN A 506 3.65 -8.44 -13.50
CA GLN A 506 3.35 -9.88 -13.35
C GLN A 506 4.46 -10.83 -13.89
N CYS A 507 5.73 -10.39 -13.88
CA CYS A 507 6.87 -11.20 -14.38
C CYS A 507 7.49 -12.15 -13.34
N ASN A 508 6.99 -12.14 -12.11
CA ASN A 508 7.38 -13.08 -11.05
C ASN A 508 6.35 -14.23 -10.98
N PRO A 509 6.76 -15.51 -11.08
CA PRO A 509 5.83 -16.64 -11.14
C PRO A 509 5.09 -16.93 -9.83
N THR A 510 5.36 -16.18 -8.76
CA THR A 510 4.68 -16.32 -7.46
C THR A 510 3.73 -15.16 -7.14
N CYS A 511 3.45 -14.29 -8.12
CA CYS A 511 2.50 -13.20 -7.96
C CYS A 511 1.07 -13.69 -7.62
N PRO A 512 0.24 -12.84 -6.99
CA PRO A 512 -1.19 -13.09 -6.93
C PRO A 512 -1.78 -13.08 -8.35
N ALA A 513 -2.71 -14.00 -8.62
CA ALA A 513 -3.50 -13.99 -9.84
C ALA A 513 -4.22 -12.63 -10.00
N LEU A 514 -4.30 -12.14 -11.24
CA LEU A 514 -5.19 -11.03 -11.56
C LEU A 514 -6.62 -11.57 -11.57
N VAL A 515 -7.58 -10.81 -11.07
CA VAL A 515 -8.98 -11.23 -10.98
C VAL A 515 -9.86 -10.13 -11.55
N ASP A 516 -10.79 -10.48 -12.44
CA ASP A 516 -11.82 -9.57 -12.92
C ASP A 516 -12.75 -9.18 -11.76
N GLN A 517 -12.88 -7.87 -11.50
CA GLN A 517 -13.65 -7.40 -10.34
C GLN A 517 -15.16 -7.68 -10.47
N THR A 518 -15.67 -7.87 -11.68
CA THR A 518 -17.10 -8.11 -11.99
C THR A 518 -17.45 -9.60 -12.00
N THR A 519 -16.64 -10.43 -12.66
CA THR A 519 -16.90 -11.87 -12.82
C THR A 519 -16.22 -12.74 -11.76
N GLN A 520 -15.25 -12.19 -11.03
CA GLN A 520 -14.38 -12.90 -10.08
C GLN A 520 -13.59 -14.07 -10.71
N GLN A 521 -13.39 -14.04 -12.04
CA GLN A 521 -12.56 -15.00 -12.77
C GLN A 521 -11.11 -14.56 -12.79
N GLU A 522 -10.18 -15.52 -12.76
CA GLU A 522 -8.75 -15.24 -12.94
C GLU A 522 -8.47 -14.81 -14.38
N LEU A 523 -7.62 -13.79 -14.54
CA LEU A 523 -7.20 -13.23 -15.80
C LEU A 523 -5.69 -13.42 -16.00
N THR A 524 -5.28 -13.76 -17.22
CA THR A 524 -3.89 -13.58 -17.65
C THR A 524 -3.55 -12.09 -17.72
N LEU A 525 -2.26 -11.75 -17.60
CA LEU A 525 -1.77 -10.39 -17.87
C LEU A 525 -2.18 -9.91 -19.27
N PHE A 526 -2.19 -10.81 -20.26
CA PHE A 526 -2.59 -10.51 -21.63
C PHE A 526 -4.07 -10.08 -21.70
N GLN A 527 -5.00 -10.87 -21.14
CA GLN A 527 -6.42 -10.51 -21.08
C GLN A 527 -6.63 -9.19 -20.34
N MET A 528 -5.89 -8.95 -19.25
CA MET A 528 -5.98 -7.70 -18.49
C MET A 528 -5.52 -6.48 -19.30
N LEU A 529 -4.42 -6.59 -20.05
CA LEU A 529 -3.92 -5.50 -20.91
C LEU A 529 -4.83 -5.27 -22.12
N VAL A 530 -5.40 -6.33 -22.71
CA VAL A 530 -6.39 -6.22 -23.79
C VAL A 530 -7.68 -5.56 -23.31
N ALA A 531 -8.16 -5.89 -22.10
CA ALA A 531 -9.29 -5.21 -21.46
C ALA A 531 -9.02 -3.71 -21.23
N MET A 532 -7.77 -3.34 -20.97
CA MET A 532 -7.29 -1.94 -20.88
C MET A 532 -6.97 -1.32 -22.26
N GLY A 533 -7.49 -1.89 -23.34
CA GLY A 533 -7.45 -1.33 -24.70
C GLY A 533 -6.05 -1.27 -25.33
N LEU A 534 -5.12 -2.15 -24.93
CA LEU A 534 -3.79 -2.18 -25.53
C LEU A 534 -3.84 -2.68 -26.99
N ASP A 535 -3.30 -1.88 -27.90
CA ASP A 535 -3.19 -2.19 -29.33
C ASP A 535 -2.18 -3.34 -29.56
N LEU A 536 -2.70 -4.51 -29.92
CA LEU A 536 -1.91 -5.74 -30.08
C LEU A 536 -0.82 -5.61 -31.17
N GLN A 537 -1.04 -4.80 -32.21
CA GLN A 537 -0.03 -4.61 -33.27
C GLN A 537 1.23 -3.91 -32.73
N ARG A 538 1.12 -3.12 -31.64
CA ARG A 538 2.27 -2.46 -30.99
C ARG A 538 3.13 -3.39 -30.14
N LEU A 539 2.65 -4.59 -29.80
CA LEU A 539 3.45 -5.60 -29.10
C LEU A 539 4.33 -6.45 -30.04
N GLY A 540 4.16 -6.32 -31.37
CA GLY A 540 4.85 -7.16 -32.35
C GLY A 540 4.35 -8.61 -32.38
N LEU A 541 3.14 -8.87 -31.85
CA LEU A 541 2.48 -10.18 -31.87
C LEU A 541 1.48 -10.20 -33.03
N ASP A 542 1.66 -11.12 -33.98
CA ASP A 542 0.76 -11.29 -35.12
C ASP A 542 -0.45 -12.16 -34.73
N PRO A 543 -1.69 -11.64 -34.81
CA PRO A 543 -2.91 -12.40 -34.51
C PRO A 543 -3.12 -13.66 -35.36
N GLN A 544 -2.38 -13.85 -36.47
CA GLN A 544 -2.44 -15.03 -37.33
C GLN A 544 -1.15 -15.89 -37.29
N GLY A 545 -0.04 -15.37 -36.76
CA GLY A 545 1.24 -16.09 -36.70
C GLY A 545 1.39 -17.02 -35.49
N ASP A 546 0.86 -16.63 -34.33
CA ASP A 546 1.19 -17.26 -33.04
C ASP A 546 0.19 -18.33 -32.55
N ALA A 547 -0.55 -18.98 -33.46
CA ALA A 547 -1.49 -20.06 -33.09
C ALA A 547 -0.81 -21.22 -32.35
N ASP A 548 0.37 -21.64 -32.82
CA ASP A 548 1.18 -22.69 -32.17
C ASP A 548 1.86 -22.20 -30.88
N ALA A 549 2.19 -20.90 -30.78
CA ALA A 549 2.70 -20.31 -29.55
C ALA A 549 1.61 -20.27 -28.46
N LEU A 550 0.36 -19.91 -28.81
CA LEU A 550 -0.80 -20.01 -27.92
C LEU A 550 -1.00 -21.45 -27.43
N ALA A 551 -0.94 -22.44 -28.32
CA ALA A 551 -1.07 -23.85 -27.94
C ALA A 551 0.04 -24.28 -26.94
N SER A 552 1.28 -23.82 -27.14
CA SER A 552 2.40 -24.12 -26.23
C SER A 552 2.22 -23.58 -24.81
N MET A 553 1.55 -22.43 -24.64
CA MET A 553 1.35 -21.79 -23.33
C MET A 553 0.14 -22.31 -22.55
N VAL A 554 -0.78 -23.05 -23.19
CA VAL A 554 -1.94 -23.67 -22.52
C VAL A 554 -1.61 -25.06 -21.95
N SER A 555 -0.51 -25.69 -22.39
CA SER A 555 -0.19 -27.10 -22.07
C SER A 555 0.54 -27.32 -20.73
N ASN A 556 1.23 -26.32 -20.18
CA ASN A 556 1.99 -26.45 -18.93
C ASN A 556 1.17 -26.13 -17.68
N GLY A 557 0.06 -26.85 -17.50
CA GLY A 557 -0.60 -27.01 -16.21
C GLY A 557 -0.12 -28.30 -15.52
N GLY A 558 0.91 -28.20 -14.67
CA GLY A 558 1.50 -29.32 -13.93
C GLY A 558 2.37 -28.87 -12.76
#